data_AF-A0A023Q171-F1
#
_entry.id   AF-A0A023Q171-F1
#
_cell.length_a   1.000
_cell.length_b   1.000
_cell.length_c   1.000
_cell.angle_alpha   90.00
_cell.angle_beta   90.00
_cell.angle_gamma   90.00
#
_symmetry.space_group_name_H-M   'P 1'
#
loop_
_entity.id
_entity.type
_entity.pdbx_description
1 polymer ?
#
loop_
_entity_poly.entity_id
_entity_poly.type
_entity_poly.pdbx_seq_one_letter_code
_entity_poly.pdbx_strand_id
1 'polypeptide(L)'
;CKNGYLNKAQWVLTEAEAKGSYFDVFSYSSIINGLCNAKRVDEAFDMLERMAKHDCKPNAHVCNTLLNGLIQASRIEDAIQYFTKIAATDCFPTVVTYNTLIDGLCKAERFDEAYLLVKEMLEKGWKPDIITYSLLMRGLCQGKKIDMALNLWCQVVEKGLKPDVIMHNIIIHGLCSAGKVDDALQLYLRMSQCNCIPNLVTLNTLMEGFYKARDCLNASVIWGRILRSRLKPDIISYNIAFKGLCSCYRIS
;
A
#
# COMPACT_ATOMS: atom_id res chain seq x y z
N CYS A 1 -6.94 -9.81 -15.21
CA CYS A 1 -7.54 -10.08 -16.54
C CYS A 1 -6.49 -9.88 -17.62
N LYS A 2 -6.20 -10.89 -18.46
CA LYS A 2 -5.24 -10.78 -19.58
C LYS A 2 -5.95 -10.12 -20.78
N ASN A 3 -5.31 -9.10 -21.37
CA ASN A 3 -5.81 -8.07 -22.30
C ASN A 3 -6.86 -8.47 -23.37
N GLY A 4 -6.91 -9.73 -23.84
CA GLY A 4 -7.86 -10.16 -24.88
C GLY A 4 -9.33 -10.18 -24.46
N TYR A 5 -9.63 -10.35 -23.17
CA TYR A 5 -11.02 -10.37 -22.68
C TYR A 5 -11.57 -8.97 -22.37
N LEU A 6 -10.69 -7.98 -22.15
CA LEU A 6 -11.10 -6.61 -21.83
C LEU A 6 -11.66 -5.88 -23.05
N ASN A 7 -11.00 -6.02 -24.20
CA ASN A 7 -11.51 -5.49 -25.48
C ASN A 7 -12.85 -6.12 -25.86
N LYS A 8 -13.00 -7.43 -25.61
CA LYS A 8 -14.28 -8.12 -25.79
C LYS A 8 -15.35 -7.59 -24.86
N ALA A 9 -15.03 -7.34 -23.58
CA ALA A 9 -15.97 -6.77 -22.63
C ALA A 9 -16.44 -5.36 -23.03
N GLN A 10 -15.52 -4.49 -23.48
CA GLN A 10 -15.86 -3.17 -24.04
C GLN A 10 -16.75 -3.29 -25.30
N TRP A 11 -16.45 -4.25 -26.18
CA TRP A 11 -17.27 -4.49 -27.38
C TRP A 11 -18.67 -4.97 -27.03
N VAL A 12 -18.81 -5.93 -26.11
CA VAL A 12 -20.12 -6.41 -25.63
C VAL A 12 -20.92 -5.29 -24.99
N LEU A 13 -20.28 -4.43 -24.18
CA LEU A 13 -20.94 -3.25 -23.60
C LEU A 13 -21.46 -2.32 -24.71
N THR A 14 -20.63 -2.01 -25.70
CA THR A 14 -21.00 -1.13 -26.83
C THR A 14 -22.14 -1.71 -27.67
N GLU A 15 -22.11 -3.01 -27.96
CA GLU A 15 -23.17 -3.70 -28.71
C GLU A 15 -24.51 -3.69 -27.95
N ALA A 16 -24.46 -3.91 -26.65
CA ALA A 16 -25.66 -3.94 -25.81
C ALA A 16 -26.25 -2.54 -25.56
N GLU A 17 -25.41 -1.51 -25.42
CA GLU A 17 -25.85 -0.10 -25.41
C GLU A 17 -26.53 0.26 -26.73
N ALA A 18 -25.97 -0.16 -27.88
CA ALA A 18 -26.58 0.07 -29.19
C ALA A 18 -27.93 -0.63 -29.35
N LYS A 19 -28.18 -1.71 -28.59
CA LYS A 19 -29.47 -2.42 -28.51
C LYS A 19 -30.42 -1.84 -27.46
N GLY A 20 -30.08 -0.72 -26.81
CA GLY A 20 -30.93 -0.04 -25.82
C GLY A 20 -30.96 -0.70 -24.44
N SER A 21 -30.00 -1.56 -24.12
CA SER A 21 -29.91 -2.18 -22.78
C SER A 21 -29.40 -1.18 -21.75
N TYR A 22 -30.05 -1.11 -20.58
CA TYR A 22 -29.61 -0.27 -19.48
C TYR A 22 -28.59 -1.03 -18.63
N PHE A 23 -27.37 -0.49 -18.53
CA PHE A 23 -26.33 -1.06 -17.68
C PHE A 23 -26.36 -0.45 -16.29
N ASP A 24 -26.10 -1.28 -15.29
CA ASP A 24 -25.98 -0.84 -13.92
C ASP A 24 -24.55 -0.35 -13.59
N VAL A 25 -24.42 0.27 -12.42
CA VAL A 25 -23.14 0.75 -11.88
C VAL A 25 -22.09 -0.38 -11.80
N PHE A 26 -22.52 -1.62 -11.57
CA PHE A 26 -21.63 -2.77 -11.45
C PHE A 26 -20.94 -3.13 -12.77
N SER A 27 -21.67 -3.06 -13.88
CA SER A 27 -21.15 -3.34 -15.22
C SER A 27 -20.04 -2.35 -15.61
N TYR A 28 -20.29 -1.05 -15.45
CA TYR A 28 -19.29 -0.01 -15.68
C TYR A 28 -18.10 -0.14 -14.72
N SER A 29 -18.36 -0.36 -13.43
CA SER A 29 -17.30 -0.49 -12.43
C SER A 29 -16.34 -1.64 -12.71
N SER A 30 -16.87 -2.76 -13.22
CA SER A 30 -16.06 -3.94 -13.57
C SER A 30 -15.11 -3.66 -14.73
N ILE A 31 -15.61 -2.94 -15.76
CA ILE A 31 -14.82 -2.57 -16.94
C ILE A 31 -13.78 -1.52 -16.56
N ILE A 32 -14.16 -0.48 -15.79
CA ILE A 32 -13.25 0.56 -15.29
C ILE A 32 -12.12 -0.08 -14.48
N ASN A 33 -12.43 -0.97 -13.54
CA ASN A 33 -11.41 -1.69 -12.78
C ASN A 33 -10.50 -2.54 -13.68
N GLY A 34 -11.07 -3.20 -14.69
CA GLY A 34 -10.29 -3.93 -15.70
C GLY A 34 -9.31 -3.04 -16.46
N LEU A 35 -9.74 -1.85 -16.88
CA LEU A 35 -8.94 -0.86 -17.61
C LEU A 35 -7.84 -0.25 -16.75
N CYS A 36 -8.14 0.15 -15.51
CA CYS A 36 -7.15 0.64 -14.57
C CYS A 36 -6.05 -0.40 -14.30
N ASN A 37 -6.42 -1.66 -14.07
CA ASN A 37 -5.45 -2.74 -13.87
C ASN A 37 -4.61 -3.04 -15.13
N ALA A 38 -5.14 -2.75 -16.32
CA ALA A 38 -4.42 -2.84 -17.59
C ALA A 38 -3.60 -1.57 -17.91
N LYS A 39 -3.53 -0.60 -16.98
CA LYS A 39 -2.90 0.72 -17.16
C LYS A 39 -3.47 1.55 -18.32
N ARG A 40 -4.68 1.23 -18.79
CA ARG A 40 -5.42 1.96 -19.83
C ARG A 40 -6.34 2.99 -19.19
N VAL A 41 -5.74 3.93 -18.46
CA VAL A 41 -6.48 4.83 -17.57
C VAL A 41 -7.32 5.83 -18.36
N ASP A 42 -6.84 6.32 -19.52
CA ASP A 42 -7.62 7.22 -20.38
C ASP A 42 -8.95 6.59 -20.82
N GLU A 43 -8.90 5.33 -21.26
CA GLU A 43 -10.12 4.59 -21.61
C GLU A 43 -11.02 4.33 -20.41
N ALA A 44 -10.46 4.21 -19.20
CA ALA A 44 -11.24 4.10 -17.98
C ALA A 44 -12.01 5.40 -17.69
N PHE A 45 -11.42 6.56 -17.99
CA PHE A 45 -12.10 7.85 -17.94
C PHE A 45 -13.16 8.01 -19.03
N ASP A 46 -12.90 7.51 -20.25
CA ASP A 46 -13.93 7.46 -21.30
C ASP A 46 -15.15 6.63 -20.84
N MET A 47 -14.92 5.52 -20.14
CA MET A 47 -16.00 4.73 -19.55
C MET A 47 -16.73 5.46 -18.42
N LEU A 48 -16.04 6.27 -17.61
CA LEU A 48 -16.67 7.12 -16.60
C LEU A 48 -17.59 8.17 -17.25
N GLU A 49 -17.16 8.78 -18.34
CA GLU A 49 -17.98 9.75 -19.07
C GLU A 49 -19.20 9.09 -19.72
N ARG A 50 -19.04 7.89 -20.28
CA ARG A 50 -20.17 7.09 -20.77
C ARG A 50 -21.16 6.76 -19.67
N MET A 51 -20.66 6.34 -18.51
CA MET A 51 -21.50 6.06 -17.33
C MET A 51 -22.34 7.30 -16.94
N ALA A 52 -21.74 8.49 -16.94
CA ALA A 52 -22.44 9.74 -16.65
C ALA A 52 -23.49 10.11 -17.72
N LYS A 53 -23.23 9.83 -19.01
CA LYS A 53 -24.20 10.05 -20.11
C LYS A 53 -25.44 9.17 -20.01
N HIS A 54 -25.34 8.01 -19.36
CA HIS A 54 -26.44 7.09 -19.10
C HIS A 54 -27.09 7.31 -17.73
N ASP A 55 -26.98 8.52 -17.16
CA ASP A 55 -27.51 8.91 -15.84
C ASP A 55 -27.08 7.98 -14.68
N CYS A 56 -26.00 7.21 -14.88
CA CYS A 56 -25.43 6.36 -13.85
C CYS A 56 -24.39 7.15 -13.06
N LYS A 57 -24.72 7.51 -11.82
CA LYS A 57 -23.78 8.24 -10.96
C LYS A 57 -22.65 7.33 -10.46
N PRO A 58 -21.38 7.73 -10.58
CA PRO A 58 -20.28 6.98 -10.01
C PRO A 58 -20.41 6.90 -8.49
N ASN A 59 -20.13 5.73 -7.93
CA ASN A 59 -20.06 5.53 -6.49
C ASN A 59 -18.61 5.67 -6.00
N ALA A 60 -18.41 5.66 -4.68
CA ALA A 60 -17.08 5.77 -4.08
C ALA A 60 -16.08 4.70 -4.57
N HIS A 61 -16.56 3.50 -4.92
CA HIS A 61 -15.70 2.43 -5.42
C HIS A 61 -15.15 2.72 -6.83
N VAL A 62 -15.97 3.25 -7.74
CA VAL A 62 -15.53 3.67 -9.09
C VAL A 62 -14.49 4.78 -8.97
N CYS A 63 -14.75 5.79 -8.12
CA CYS A 63 -13.82 6.90 -7.91
C CYS A 63 -12.49 6.44 -7.32
N ASN A 64 -12.50 5.58 -6.29
CA ASN A 64 -11.28 5.03 -5.70
C ASN A 64 -10.49 4.19 -6.70
N THR A 65 -11.19 3.42 -7.55
CA THR A 65 -10.58 2.59 -8.60
C THR A 65 -9.85 3.45 -9.64
N LEU A 66 -10.48 4.52 -10.13
CA LEU A 66 -9.87 5.46 -11.07
C LEU A 66 -8.69 6.21 -10.47
N LEU A 67 -8.83 6.68 -9.22
CA LEU A 67 -7.77 7.34 -8.48
C LEU A 67 -6.54 6.42 -8.34
N ASN A 68 -6.75 5.17 -7.91
CA ASN A 68 -5.68 4.18 -7.84
C ASN A 68 -5.10 3.86 -9.23
N GLY A 69 -5.93 3.82 -10.28
CA GLY A 69 -5.49 3.67 -11.67
C GLY A 69 -4.51 4.75 -12.10
N LEU A 70 -4.82 6.02 -11.83
CA LEU A 70 -3.93 7.17 -12.10
C LEU A 70 -2.60 7.05 -11.36
N ILE A 71 -2.65 6.67 -10.07
CA ILE A 71 -1.46 6.45 -9.25
C ILE A 71 -0.59 5.32 -9.82
N GLN A 72 -1.18 4.21 -10.25
CA GLN A 72 -0.46 3.08 -10.86
C GLN A 72 0.15 3.42 -12.24
N ALA A 73 -0.43 4.39 -12.93
CA ALA A 73 0.11 4.96 -14.17
C ALA A 73 1.15 6.08 -13.91
N SER A 74 1.52 6.34 -12.65
CA SER A 74 2.41 7.42 -12.22
C SER A 74 1.92 8.83 -12.61
N ARG A 75 0.62 9.00 -12.84
CA ARG A 75 -0.02 10.28 -13.20
C ARG A 75 -0.54 10.97 -11.95
N ILE A 76 0.38 11.40 -11.09
CA ILE A 76 0.04 11.91 -9.75
C ILE A 76 -0.69 13.25 -9.80
N GLU A 77 -0.32 14.16 -10.72
CA GLU A 77 -1.04 15.45 -10.87
C GLU A 77 -2.51 15.23 -11.25
N ASP A 78 -2.74 14.34 -12.22
CA ASP A 78 -4.11 13.98 -12.63
C ASP A 78 -4.88 13.34 -11.48
N ALA A 79 -4.21 12.56 -10.63
CA ALA A 79 -4.82 11.96 -9.43
C ALA A 79 -5.24 13.04 -8.42
N ILE A 80 -4.41 14.06 -8.20
CA ILE A 80 -4.72 15.20 -7.32
C ILE A 80 -5.89 16.00 -7.91
N GLN A 81 -5.83 16.34 -9.20
CA GLN A 81 -6.91 17.07 -9.88
C GLN A 81 -8.23 16.29 -9.83
N TYR A 82 -8.18 14.98 -10.06
CA TYR A 82 -9.35 14.12 -9.97
C TYR A 82 -9.89 14.05 -8.53
N PHE A 83 -9.01 13.99 -7.52
CA PHE A 83 -9.39 14.05 -6.12
C PHE A 83 -10.11 15.35 -5.77
N THR A 84 -9.61 16.50 -6.22
CA THR A 84 -10.28 17.80 -6.03
C THR A 84 -11.64 17.83 -6.72
N LYS A 85 -11.76 17.24 -7.92
CA LYS A 85 -13.03 17.13 -8.64
C LYS A 85 -14.06 16.29 -7.87
N ILE A 86 -13.68 15.10 -7.38
CA ILE A 86 -14.62 14.26 -6.61
C ILE A 86 -15.00 14.94 -5.29
N ALA A 87 -14.07 15.64 -4.63
CA ALA A 87 -14.33 16.39 -3.40
C ALA A 87 -15.32 17.55 -3.58
N ALA A 88 -15.39 18.13 -4.77
CA ALA A 88 -16.34 19.19 -5.12
C ALA A 88 -17.71 18.67 -5.61
N THR A 89 -17.85 17.37 -5.84
CA THR A 89 -19.08 16.73 -6.31
C THR A 89 -19.81 16.00 -5.18
N ASP A 90 -21.04 15.54 -5.41
CA ASP A 90 -21.81 14.70 -4.46
C ASP A 90 -21.12 13.37 -4.10
N CYS A 91 -20.00 13.02 -4.74
CA CYS A 91 -19.19 11.86 -4.40
C CYS A 91 -18.18 12.21 -3.30
N PHE A 92 -18.67 12.38 -2.07
CA PHE A 92 -17.86 12.72 -0.90
C PHE A 92 -16.67 11.76 -0.72
N PRO A 93 -15.42 12.27 -0.67
CA PRO A 93 -14.24 11.46 -0.38
C PRO A 93 -14.39 10.74 0.96
N THR A 94 -14.08 9.45 0.97
CA THR A 94 -14.07 8.61 2.18
C THR A 94 -12.66 8.47 2.73
N VAL A 95 -12.50 7.92 3.93
CA VAL A 95 -11.17 7.55 4.47
C VAL A 95 -10.37 6.70 3.49
N VAL A 96 -11.02 5.79 2.75
CA VAL A 96 -10.37 4.96 1.72
C VAL A 96 -9.85 5.83 0.56
N THR A 97 -10.61 6.84 0.15
CA THR A 97 -10.23 7.77 -0.92
C THR A 97 -8.98 8.58 -0.51
N TYR A 98 -8.97 9.13 0.70
CA TYR A 98 -7.79 9.82 1.24
C TYR A 98 -6.59 8.89 1.35
N ASN A 99 -6.75 7.70 1.94
CA ASN A 99 -5.67 6.72 2.08
C ASN A 99 -5.09 6.30 0.72
N THR A 100 -5.93 6.20 -0.32
CA THR A 100 -5.48 5.90 -1.68
C THR A 100 -4.57 7.01 -2.23
N LEU A 101 -4.98 8.28 -2.10
CA LEU A 101 -4.15 9.40 -2.55
C LEU A 101 -2.87 9.57 -1.72
N ILE A 102 -2.96 9.40 -0.40
CA ILE A 102 -1.79 9.42 0.51
C ILE A 102 -0.77 8.36 0.11
N ASP A 103 -1.19 7.11 -0.16
CA ASP A 103 -0.30 6.05 -0.65
C ASP A 103 0.37 6.43 -1.98
N GLY A 104 -0.40 7.04 -2.91
CA GLY A 104 0.13 7.53 -4.18
C GLY A 104 1.17 8.63 -4.03
N LEU A 105 0.91 9.64 -3.19
CA LEU A 105 1.84 10.72 -2.89
C LEU A 105 3.11 10.21 -2.20
N CYS A 106 2.97 9.27 -1.27
CA CYS A 106 4.10 8.60 -0.61
C CYS A 106 4.99 7.86 -1.62
N LYS A 107 4.40 7.14 -2.58
CA LYS A 107 5.14 6.45 -3.66
C LYS A 107 5.85 7.43 -4.60
N ALA A 108 5.32 8.64 -4.73
CA ALA A 108 5.91 9.73 -5.50
C ALA A 108 6.87 10.59 -4.66
N GLU A 109 7.17 10.20 -3.41
CA GLU A 109 8.00 10.93 -2.45
C GLU A 109 7.51 12.36 -2.12
N ARG A 110 6.23 12.67 -2.38
CA ARG A 110 5.56 13.96 -2.10
C ARG A 110 4.97 13.98 -0.69
N PHE A 111 5.83 13.83 0.31
CA PHE A 111 5.42 13.64 1.71
C PHE A 111 4.66 14.83 2.29
N ASP A 112 5.06 16.06 1.96
CA ASP A 112 4.44 17.27 2.52
C ASP A 112 2.95 17.35 2.15
N GLU A 113 2.62 17.02 0.90
CA GLU A 113 1.24 16.96 0.43
C GLU A 113 0.46 15.79 1.06
N ALA A 114 1.12 14.66 1.29
CA ALA A 114 0.51 13.54 2.01
C ALA A 114 0.15 13.96 3.46
N TYR A 115 0.99 14.75 4.12
CA TYR A 115 0.70 15.31 5.45
C TYR A 115 -0.43 16.34 5.41
N LEU A 116 -0.49 17.19 4.38
CA LEU A 116 -1.58 18.14 4.19
C LEU A 116 -2.93 17.43 4.06
N LEU A 117 -3.00 16.29 3.35
CA LEU A 117 -4.22 15.49 3.28
C LEU A 117 -4.63 14.92 4.64
N VAL A 118 -3.68 14.46 5.46
CA VAL A 118 -4.00 14.00 6.82
C VAL A 118 -4.51 15.14 7.69
N LYS A 119 -3.96 16.36 7.54
CA LYS A 119 -4.45 17.55 8.22
C LYS A 119 -5.87 17.89 7.77
N GLU A 120 -6.13 17.87 6.47
CA GLU A 120 -7.46 18.10 5.89
C GLU A 120 -8.49 17.07 6.40
N MET A 121 -8.10 15.79 6.53
CA MET A 121 -8.96 14.76 7.14
C MET A 121 -9.39 15.15 8.55
N LEU A 122 -8.44 15.59 9.38
CA LEU A 122 -8.70 16.02 10.76
C LEU A 122 -9.59 17.26 10.82
N GLU A 123 -9.34 18.26 9.98
CA GLU A 123 -10.14 19.49 9.88
C GLU A 123 -11.59 19.21 9.46
N LYS A 124 -11.79 18.20 8.62
CA LYS A 124 -13.12 17.71 8.21
C LYS A 124 -13.77 16.76 9.23
N GLY A 125 -13.15 16.56 10.40
CA GLY A 125 -13.67 15.71 11.48
C GLY A 125 -13.47 14.21 11.29
N TRP A 126 -12.74 13.79 10.25
CA TRP A 126 -12.34 12.39 10.10
C TRP A 126 -11.21 12.06 11.08
N LYS A 127 -11.17 10.81 11.53
CA LYS A 127 -10.09 10.29 12.37
C LYS A 127 -9.16 9.43 11.50
N PRO A 128 -7.96 9.91 11.15
CA PRO A 128 -6.92 9.06 10.55
C PRO A 128 -6.71 7.82 11.41
N ASP A 129 -6.73 6.66 10.77
CA ASP A 129 -6.61 5.37 11.45
C ASP A 129 -5.18 4.82 11.33
N ILE A 130 -5.00 3.61 11.85
CA ILE A 130 -3.72 2.90 11.79
C ILE A 130 -3.23 2.67 10.36
N ILE A 131 -4.16 2.56 9.39
CA ILE A 131 -3.84 2.36 7.99
C ILE A 131 -3.25 3.65 7.43
N THR A 132 -3.87 4.80 7.69
CA THR A 132 -3.36 6.12 7.27
C THR A 132 -1.92 6.33 7.74
N TYR A 133 -1.65 6.12 9.03
CA TYR A 133 -0.29 6.29 9.57
C TYR A 133 0.69 5.22 9.05
N SER A 134 0.25 3.99 8.85
CA SER A 134 1.10 2.92 8.26
C SER A 134 1.54 3.25 6.84
N LEU A 135 0.66 3.85 6.02
CA LEU A 135 0.99 4.28 4.67
C LEU A 135 2.06 5.38 4.67
N LEU A 136 1.90 6.40 5.51
CA LEU A 136 2.89 7.46 5.68
C LEU A 136 4.25 6.89 6.13
N MET A 137 4.27 6.05 7.18
CA MET A 137 5.50 5.42 7.66
C MET A 137 6.18 4.59 6.58
N ARG A 138 5.41 3.80 5.82
CA ARG A 138 5.93 3.00 4.71
C ARG A 138 6.58 3.88 3.66
N GLY A 139 5.89 4.95 3.23
CA GLY A 139 6.42 5.91 2.28
C GLY A 139 7.73 6.54 2.77
N LEU A 140 7.77 7.00 4.02
CA LEU A 140 8.96 7.60 4.62
C LEU A 140 10.13 6.61 4.69
N CYS A 141 9.88 5.36 5.08
CA CYS A 141 10.90 4.31 5.08
C CYS A 141 11.43 4.03 3.67
N GLN A 142 10.56 4.00 2.65
CA GLN A 142 10.96 3.80 1.25
C GLN A 142 11.77 4.98 0.71
N GLY A 143 11.39 6.21 1.05
CA GLY A 143 12.13 7.44 0.75
C GLY A 143 13.38 7.65 1.61
N LYS A 144 13.84 6.63 2.35
CA LYS A 144 15.01 6.65 3.24
C LYS A 144 14.95 7.71 4.37
N LYS A 145 13.76 8.16 4.75
CA LYS A 145 13.50 9.13 5.83
C LYS A 145 13.12 8.41 7.14
N ILE A 146 13.96 7.47 7.58
CA ILE A 146 13.65 6.60 8.72
C ILE A 146 13.41 7.38 10.03
N ASP A 147 14.13 8.47 10.27
CA ASP A 147 13.98 9.25 11.50
C ASP A 147 12.60 9.95 11.57
N MET A 148 12.08 10.40 10.41
CA MET A 148 10.71 10.93 10.33
C MET A 148 9.67 9.84 10.57
N ALA A 149 9.90 8.62 10.04
CA ALA A 149 9.01 7.48 10.28
C ALA A 149 8.98 7.08 11.77
N LEU A 150 10.13 7.12 12.45
CA LEU A 150 10.23 6.85 13.89
C LEU A 150 9.56 7.95 14.73
N ASN A 151 9.67 9.22 14.35
CA ASN A 151 8.92 10.30 14.99
C ASN A 151 7.40 10.08 14.85
N LEU A 152 6.95 9.71 13.65
CA LEU A 152 5.54 9.38 13.42
C LEU A 152 5.10 8.17 14.26
N TRP A 153 5.97 7.17 14.43
CA TRP A 153 5.71 6.02 15.30
C TRP A 153 5.48 6.44 16.75
N CYS A 154 6.35 7.31 17.30
CA CYS A 154 6.17 7.85 18.64
C CYS A 154 4.83 8.57 18.79
N GLN A 155 4.46 9.43 17.82
CA GLN A 155 3.17 10.12 17.85
C GLN A 155 1.97 9.17 17.83
N VAL A 156 2.04 8.06 17.07
CA VAL A 156 0.97 7.04 17.05
C VAL A 156 0.83 6.40 18.43
N VAL A 157 1.94 6.03 19.06
CA VAL A 157 1.94 5.43 20.41
C VAL A 157 1.45 6.42 21.47
N GLU A 158 1.89 7.68 21.43
CA GLU A 158 1.47 8.75 22.35
C GLU A 158 -0.03 9.05 22.23
N LYS A 159 -0.60 8.94 21.03
CA LYS A 159 -2.05 9.06 20.80
C LYS A 159 -2.85 7.85 21.32
N GLY A 160 -2.19 6.84 21.90
CA GLY A 160 -2.83 5.63 22.41
C GLY A 160 -3.31 4.66 21.33
N LEU A 161 -2.91 4.87 20.07
CA LEU A 161 -3.16 3.90 19.00
C LEU A 161 -2.23 2.69 19.22
N LYS A 162 -2.77 1.48 19.07
CA LYS A 162 -2.01 0.24 19.23
C LYS A 162 -1.44 -0.19 17.88
N PRO A 163 -0.10 -0.09 17.64
CA PRO A 163 0.49 -0.51 16.38
C PRO A 163 0.23 -2.00 16.13
N ASP A 164 -0.24 -2.35 14.93
CA ASP A 164 -0.49 -3.73 14.54
C ASP A 164 0.78 -4.40 13.99
N VAL A 165 0.69 -5.67 13.64
CA VAL A 165 1.83 -6.42 13.08
C VAL A 165 2.35 -5.79 11.78
N ILE A 166 1.47 -5.14 11.00
CA ILE A 166 1.83 -4.52 9.72
C ILE A 166 2.69 -3.29 9.98
N MET A 167 2.29 -2.41 10.89
CA MET A 167 3.04 -1.21 11.25
C MET A 167 4.41 -1.55 11.86
N HIS A 168 4.47 -2.56 12.74
CA HIS A 168 5.75 -3.07 13.26
C HIS A 168 6.66 -3.55 12.13
N ASN A 169 6.13 -4.35 11.19
CA ASN A 169 6.90 -4.86 10.06
C ASN A 169 7.42 -3.74 9.15
N ILE A 170 6.65 -2.66 8.97
CA ILE A 170 7.08 -1.48 8.21
C ILE A 170 8.31 -0.84 8.86
N ILE A 171 8.26 -0.56 10.17
CA ILE A 171 9.39 0.07 10.87
C ILE A 171 10.59 -0.87 10.97
N ILE A 172 10.39 -2.16 11.27
CA ILE A 172 11.45 -3.17 11.29
C ILE A 172 12.15 -3.21 9.92
N HIS A 173 11.40 -3.28 8.83
CA HIS A 173 11.96 -3.24 7.48
C HIS A 173 12.73 -1.94 7.20
N GLY A 174 12.16 -0.80 7.60
CA GLY A 174 12.79 0.52 7.47
C GLY A 174 14.12 0.61 8.21
N LEU A 175 14.16 0.16 9.46
CA LEU A 175 15.37 0.11 10.29
C LEU A 175 16.43 -0.82 9.68
N CYS A 176 16.05 -2.03 9.26
CA CYS A 176 16.96 -2.94 8.58
C CYS A 176 17.52 -2.35 7.27
N SER A 177 16.69 -1.64 6.50
CA SER A 177 17.11 -0.98 5.25
C SER A 177 18.05 0.20 5.50
N ALA A 178 17.93 0.85 6.66
CA ALA A 178 18.83 1.92 7.11
C ALA A 178 20.10 1.38 7.81
N GLY A 179 20.29 0.06 7.89
CA GLY A 179 21.43 -0.57 8.58
C GLY A 179 21.31 -0.58 10.12
N LYS A 180 20.21 -0.08 10.69
CA LYS A 180 19.94 -0.05 12.13
C LYS A 180 19.30 -1.37 12.60
N VAL A 181 19.98 -2.50 12.33
CA VAL A 181 19.39 -3.84 12.55
C VAL A 181 19.20 -4.16 14.03
N ASP A 182 20.06 -3.65 14.92
CA ASP A 182 19.91 -3.82 16.36
C ASP A 182 18.63 -3.16 16.90
N ASP A 183 18.32 -1.95 16.43
CA ASP A 183 17.06 -1.26 16.76
C ASP A 183 15.85 -2.04 16.24
N ALA A 184 15.98 -2.64 15.04
CA ALA A 184 14.93 -3.49 14.46
C ALA A 184 14.69 -4.74 15.32
N LEU A 185 15.76 -5.37 15.83
CA LEU A 185 15.68 -6.50 16.75
C LEU A 185 15.02 -6.09 18.07
N GLN A 186 15.40 -4.94 18.65
CA GLN A 186 14.78 -4.43 19.87
C GLN A 186 13.28 -4.19 19.69
N LEU A 187 12.86 -3.60 18.57
CA LEU A 187 11.45 -3.38 18.28
C LEU A 187 10.70 -4.71 18.15
N TYR A 188 11.29 -5.70 17.48
CA TYR A 188 10.73 -7.05 17.40
C TYR A 188 10.55 -7.70 18.78
N LEU A 189 11.54 -7.59 19.67
CA LEU A 189 11.44 -8.15 21.02
C LEU A 189 10.36 -7.45 21.87
N ARG A 190 10.09 -6.16 21.61
CA ARG A 190 8.99 -5.42 22.25
C ARG A 190 7.61 -5.85 21.75
N MET A 191 7.48 -6.46 20.56
CA MET A 191 6.18 -6.88 20.03
C MET A 191 5.43 -7.81 21.00
N SER A 192 6.13 -8.75 21.67
CA SER A 192 5.51 -9.64 22.65
C SER A 192 5.01 -8.91 23.90
N GLN A 193 5.68 -7.83 24.30
CA GLN A 193 5.25 -7.00 25.44
C GLN A 193 3.96 -6.23 25.11
N CYS A 194 3.74 -5.93 23.83
CA CYS A 194 2.55 -5.25 23.33
C CYS A 194 1.42 -6.22 22.91
N ASN A 195 1.51 -7.52 23.25
CA ASN A 195 0.59 -8.56 22.78
C ASN A 195 0.43 -8.62 21.25
N CYS A 196 1.46 -8.21 20.51
CA CYS A 196 1.53 -8.29 19.05
C CYS A 196 2.36 -9.50 18.66
N ILE A 197 1.74 -10.50 18.01
CA ILE A 197 2.41 -11.75 17.67
C ILE A 197 3.18 -11.56 16.34
N PRO A 198 4.53 -11.70 16.34
CA PRO A 198 5.30 -11.66 15.11
C PRO A 198 4.89 -12.78 14.16
N ASN A 199 4.85 -12.49 12.86
CA ASN A 199 4.52 -13.48 11.84
C ASN A 199 5.76 -13.83 10.99
N LEU A 200 5.57 -14.68 9.98
CA LEU A 200 6.66 -15.09 9.09
C LEU A 200 7.30 -13.89 8.38
N VAL A 201 6.50 -12.88 8.01
CA VAL A 201 7.00 -11.65 7.39
C VAL A 201 7.92 -10.90 8.34
N THR A 202 7.59 -10.80 9.64
CA THR A 202 8.46 -10.17 10.64
C THR A 202 9.82 -10.85 10.73
N LEU A 203 9.82 -12.18 10.82
CA LEU A 203 11.05 -12.96 10.94
C LEU A 203 11.88 -12.93 9.64
N ASN A 204 11.23 -13.05 8.48
CA ASN A 204 11.90 -12.91 7.18
C ASN A 204 12.55 -11.53 7.04
N THR A 205 11.86 -10.46 7.45
CA THR A 205 12.38 -9.09 7.39
C THR A 205 13.64 -8.91 8.26
N LEU A 206 13.61 -9.41 9.51
CA LEU A 206 14.79 -9.36 10.40
C LEU A 206 15.95 -10.19 9.85
N MET A 207 15.65 -11.40 9.37
CA MET A 207 16.66 -12.28 8.78
C MET A 207 17.35 -11.63 7.58
N GLU A 208 16.56 -11.02 6.68
CA GLU A 208 17.11 -10.25 5.56
C GLU A 208 17.95 -9.07 6.05
N GLY A 209 17.51 -8.35 7.08
CA GLY A 209 18.26 -7.28 7.73
C GLY A 209 19.62 -7.72 8.25
N PHE A 210 19.67 -8.82 9.01
CA PHE A 210 20.93 -9.38 9.53
C PHE A 210 21.87 -9.79 8.40
N TYR A 211 21.37 -10.44 7.35
CA TYR A 211 22.21 -10.76 6.18
C TYR A 211 22.74 -9.51 5.47
N LYS A 212 21.94 -8.44 5.34
CA LYS A 212 22.41 -7.16 4.78
C LYS A 212 23.51 -6.53 5.65
N ALA A 213 23.43 -6.67 6.97
CA ALA A 213 24.45 -6.25 7.92
C ALA A 213 25.64 -7.22 8.04
N ARG A 214 25.65 -8.33 7.27
CA ARG A 214 26.64 -9.42 7.33
C ARG A 214 26.73 -10.14 8.67
N ASP A 215 25.67 -10.07 9.47
CA ASP A 215 25.54 -10.80 10.73
C ASP A 215 24.86 -12.15 10.48
N CYS A 216 25.64 -13.09 9.96
CA CYS A 216 25.14 -14.41 9.56
C CYS A 216 24.76 -15.28 10.79
N LEU A 217 25.32 -14.97 11.96
CA LEU A 217 25.01 -15.66 13.22
C LEU A 217 23.59 -15.34 13.66
N ASN A 218 23.25 -14.05 13.79
CA ASN A 218 21.90 -13.66 14.17
C ASN A 218 20.88 -14.03 13.09
N ALA A 219 21.24 -13.95 11.80
CA ALA A 219 20.37 -14.46 10.73
C ALA A 219 20.04 -15.96 10.89
N SER A 220 21.04 -16.78 11.27
CA SER A 220 20.84 -18.21 11.54
C SER A 220 19.99 -18.47 12.79
N VAL A 221 20.11 -17.62 13.81
CA VAL A 221 19.23 -17.66 15.00
C VAL A 221 17.78 -17.39 14.60
N ILE A 222 17.53 -16.39 13.75
CA ILE A 222 16.17 -16.11 13.24
C ILE A 222 15.65 -17.29 12.41
N TRP A 223 16.46 -17.88 11.53
CA TRP A 223 16.10 -19.09 10.78
C TRP A 223 15.70 -20.24 11.72
N GLY A 224 16.50 -20.51 12.75
CA GLY A 224 16.20 -21.50 13.77
C GLY A 224 14.89 -21.21 14.52
N ARG A 225 14.57 -19.93 14.77
CA ARG A 225 13.27 -19.54 15.33
C ARG A 225 12.11 -19.83 14.39
N ILE A 226 12.26 -19.58 13.08
CA ILE A 226 11.22 -19.92 12.09
C ILE A 226 10.93 -21.43 12.17
N LEU A 227 11.95 -22.27 12.11
CA LEU A 227 11.80 -23.74 12.15
C LEU A 227 11.18 -24.29 13.43
N ARG A 228 11.47 -23.67 14.58
CA ARG A 228 10.90 -24.07 15.88
C ARG A 228 9.51 -23.52 16.11
N SER A 229 9.17 -22.42 15.47
CA SER A 229 7.83 -21.83 15.53
C SER A 229 6.84 -22.65 14.69
N ARG A 230 5.54 -22.46 14.91
CA ARG A 230 4.51 -23.03 14.01
C ARG A 230 4.48 -22.36 12.62
N LEU A 231 5.37 -21.39 12.36
CA LEU A 231 5.49 -20.69 11.08
C LEU A 231 6.37 -21.53 10.14
N LYS A 232 5.75 -22.26 9.22
CA LYS A 232 6.49 -23.01 8.20
C LYS A 232 7.21 -22.02 7.27
N PRO A 233 8.53 -22.19 7.00
CA PRO A 233 9.23 -21.36 6.03
C PRO A 233 8.55 -21.43 4.66
N ASP A 234 8.45 -20.29 3.97
CA ASP A 234 7.95 -20.20 2.61
C ASP A 234 9.08 -19.98 1.60
N ILE A 235 8.72 -19.88 0.31
CA ILE A 235 9.70 -19.63 -0.77
C ILE A 235 10.50 -18.36 -0.49
N ILE A 236 9.89 -17.34 0.11
CA ILE A 236 10.56 -16.08 0.45
C ILE A 236 11.61 -16.32 1.54
N SER A 237 11.28 -17.07 2.60
CA SER A 237 12.22 -17.45 3.65
C SER A 237 13.46 -18.14 3.08
N TYR A 238 13.27 -19.15 2.22
CA TYR A 238 14.38 -19.86 1.58
C TYR A 238 15.20 -18.95 0.68
N ASN A 239 14.56 -18.10 -0.13
CA ASN A 239 15.26 -17.16 -1.00
C ASN A 239 16.15 -16.18 -0.22
N ILE A 240 15.65 -15.65 0.90
CA ILE A 240 16.41 -14.76 1.78
C ILE A 240 17.61 -15.52 2.37
N ALA A 241 17.39 -16.73 2.89
CA ALA A 241 18.46 -17.55 3.48
C ALA A 241 19.55 -17.89 2.46
N PHE A 242 19.18 -18.38 1.27
CA PHE A 242 20.15 -18.72 0.23
C PHE A 242 20.93 -17.49 -0.25
N LYS A 243 20.24 -16.38 -0.54
CA LYS A 243 20.89 -15.14 -0.96
C LYS A 243 21.86 -14.62 0.12
N GLY A 244 21.41 -14.65 1.37
CA GLY A 244 22.18 -14.22 2.54
C GLY A 244 23.45 -15.05 2.74
N LEU A 245 23.31 -16.37 2.78
CA LEU A 245 24.45 -17.29 2.94
C LEU A 245 25.46 -17.14 1.81
N CYS A 246 25.03 -17.07 0.55
CA CYS A 246 25.94 -16.86 -0.59
C CYS A 246 26.71 -15.53 -0.47
N SER A 247 26.12 -14.49 0.12
CA SER A 247 26.79 -13.22 0.36
C SER A 247 27.76 -13.24 1.55
N CYS A 248 27.51 -14.10 2.55
CA CYS A 248 28.38 -14.30 3.71
C CYS A 248 29.68 -15.07 3.36
N TYR A 249 29.63 -16.02 2.42
CA TYR A 249 30.76 -16.90 2.06
C TYR A 249 31.85 -16.25 1.19
N ARG A 250 31.71 -14.99 0.76
CA ARG A 250 32.70 -14.32 -0.12
C ARG A 250 33.98 -13.84 0.58
N ILE A 251 34.26 -14.27 1.80
CA ILE A 251 35.55 -14.04 2.46
C ILE A 251 35.94 -15.31 3.22
N SER A 252 36.85 -16.08 2.63
CA SER A 252 37.76 -17.01 3.28
C SER A 252 39.11 -16.87 2.59
#